data_AF-A0A6L7TC69-F1
#
_entry.id   AF-A0A6L7TC69-F1
#
_cell.length_a   1.000
_cell.length_b   1.000
_cell.length_c   1.000
_cell.angle_alpha   90.00
_cell.angle_beta   90.00
_cell.angle_gamma   90.00
#
_symmetry.space_group_name_H-M   'P 1'
#
loop_
_entity.id
_entity.type
_entity.pdbx_description
1 polymer ?
#
loop_
_entity_poly.entity_id
_entity_poly.type
_entity_poly.pdbx_seq_one_letter_code
_entity_poly.pdbx_strand_id
1 'polypeptide(L)'
;MLRVAEDLPYADKEDPRNWLDIAALVRQIRAWDLDVVDFQLFRGFRARDPAYLRSIKALCQQCGLPIGFLGVGRGFVGVEQIDGRPEGVALPQADRRQRIAEVKEGIDLAAFMGAPLVRLFGGGRPPPPPPPRRGGGGHWGGREGGGDARGQGGVGGGPPPGGL
;
A
#
# COMPACT_ATOMS: atom_id res chain seq x y z
N MET A 1 27.00 25.33 -2.50
CA MET A 1 25.99 25.25 -3.59
C MET A 1 25.91 23.78 -3.99
N LEU A 2 24.83 23.07 -3.64
CA LEU A 2 24.64 21.69 -4.11
C LEU A 2 24.43 21.75 -5.62
N ARG A 3 25.24 21.02 -6.40
CA ARG A 3 24.97 20.84 -7.83
C ARG A 3 23.65 20.07 -7.94
N VAL A 4 22.68 20.63 -8.65
CA VAL A 4 21.48 19.90 -9.04
C VAL A 4 21.96 18.75 -9.92
N ALA A 5 21.57 17.52 -9.57
CA ALA A 5 21.91 16.35 -10.38
C ALA A 5 21.38 16.57 -11.80
N GLU A 6 22.26 16.41 -12.79
CA GLU A 6 21.88 16.39 -14.19
C GLU A 6 20.80 15.31 -14.42
N ASP A 7 19.92 15.50 -15.42
CA ASP A 7 18.89 14.54 -15.82
C ASP A 7 19.55 13.26 -16.39
N LEU A 8 20.13 12.47 -15.49
CA LEU A 8 20.63 11.15 -15.80
C LEU A 8 19.42 10.21 -15.83
N PRO A 9 19.26 9.39 -16.90
CA PRO A 9 18.21 8.40 -16.92
C PRO A 9 18.36 7.48 -15.72
N TYR A 10 17.33 7.45 -14.86
CA TYR A 10 17.32 6.55 -13.71
C TYR A 10 17.38 5.11 -14.21
N ALA A 11 18.36 4.36 -13.70
CA ALA A 11 18.48 2.95 -13.99
C ALA A 11 17.18 2.20 -13.62
N ASP A 12 16.81 1.19 -14.40
CA ASP A 12 15.61 0.40 -14.13
C ASP A 12 15.68 -0.17 -12.72
N LYS A 13 14.71 0.24 -11.90
CA LYS A 13 14.62 -0.10 -10.48
C LYS A 13 14.27 -1.57 -10.25
N GLU A 14 13.75 -2.27 -11.25
CA GLU A 14 13.41 -3.68 -11.17
C GLU A 14 14.55 -4.59 -11.66
N ASP A 15 15.59 -4.05 -12.29
CA ASP A 15 16.77 -4.81 -12.71
C ASP A 15 17.74 -5.01 -11.52
N PRO A 16 17.96 -6.26 -11.07
CA PRO A 16 18.83 -6.53 -9.93
C PRO A 16 20.29 -6.10 -10.11
N ARG A 17 20.77 -5.96 -11.35
CA ARG A 17 22.13 -5.48 -11.65
C ARG A 17 22.34 -4.03 -11.23
N ASN A 18 21.26 -3.28 -11.08
CA ASN A 18 21.27 -1.88 -10.64
C ASN A 18 21.20 -1.75 -9.11
N TRP A 19 21.11 -2.86 -8.37
CA TRP A 19 21.02 -2.84 -6.92
C TRP A 19 22.41 -2.91 -6.28
N LEU A 20 22.64 -2.02 -5.33
CA LEU A 20 23.82 -2.09 -4.48
C LEU A 20 23.65 -3.22 -3.45
N ASP A 21 24.72 -3.96 -3.21
CA ASP A 21 24.80 -4.92 -2.10
C ASP A 21 24.55 -4.20 -0.76
N ILE A 22 23.72 -4.81 0.10
CA ILE A 22 23.30 -4.16 1.35
C ILE A 22 24.49 -3.88 2.29
N ALA A 23 25.48 -4.76 2.36
CA ALA A 23 26.64 -4.52 3.20
C ALA A 23 27.52 -3.39 2.64
N ALA A 24 27.61 -3.27 1.31
CA ALA A 24 28.25 -2.12 0.67
C ALA A 24 27.50 -0.82 0.94
N LEU A 25 26.16 -0.83 0.84
CA LEU A 25 25.30 0.32 1.15
C LEU A 25 25.51 0.82 2.58
N VAL A 26 25.49 -0.07 3.58
CA VAL A 26 25.67 0.28 5.00
C VAL A 26 27.03 0.96 5.22
N ARG A 27 28.10 0.39 4.65
CA ARG A 27 29.44 1.00 4.75
C ARG A 27 29.50 2.36 4.07
N GLN A 28 28.82 2.52 2.94
CA GLN A 28 28.78 3.79 2.22
C GLN A 28 28.01 4.87 2.99
N ILE A 29 26.86 4.54 3.57
CA ILE A 29 26.06 5.43 4.43
C ILE A 29 26.91 5.87 5.62
N ARG A 30 27.66 4.94 6.24
CA ARG A 30 28.59 5.29 7.32
C ARG A 30 29.71 6.21 6.85
N ALA A 31 30.27 5.96 5.67
CA ALA A 31 31.32 6.81 5.10
C ALA A 31 30.83 8.23 4.77
N TRP A 32 29.53 8.39 4.50
CA TRP A 32 28.88 9.69 4.34
C TRP A 32 28.41 10.31 5.67
N ASP A 33 28.67 9.66 6.80
CA ASP A 33 28.27 10.10 8.14
C ASP A 33 26.77 10.40 8.26
N LEU A 34 25.95 9.56 7.63
CA LEU A 34 24.50 9.61 7.77
C LEU A 34 24.05 8.87 9.04
N ASP A 35 22.88 9.23 9.56
CA ASP A 35 22.43 8.78 10.90
C ASP A 35 21.62 7.48 10.90
N VAL A 36 21.00 7.11 9.78
CA VAL A 36 20.02 6.01 9.70
C VAL A 36 20.14 5.29 8.37
N VAL A 37 19.87 3.98 8.37
CA VAL A 37 19.72 3.20 7.14
C VAL A 37 18.31 2.62 7.02
N ASP A 38 17.75 2.74 5.82
CA ASP A 38 16.47 2.15 5.46
C ASP A 38 16.66 1.10 4.37
N PHE A 39 15.88 0.02 4.45
CA PHE A 39 16.00 -1.10 3.54
C PHE A 39 14.70 -1.39 2.81
N GLN A 40 14.79 -1.82 1.56
CA GLN A 40 13.69 -2.47 0.84
C GLN A 40 14.02 -3.96 0.74
N LEU A 41 13.28 -4.82 1.44
CA LEU A 41 13.63 -6.24 1.62
C LEU A 41 13.82 -7.02 0.30
N PHE A 42 13.16 -6.57 -0.76
CA PHE A 42 13.17 -7.20 -2.08
C PHE A 42 14.24 -6.63 -3.01
N ARG A 43 15.16 -5.79 -2.51
CA ARG A 43 16.22 -5.15 -3.31
C ARG A 43 17.56 -5.22 -2.60
N GLY A 44 18.59 -5.68 -3.30
CA GLY A 44 19.97 -5.74 -2.79
C GLY A 44 20.27 -6.86 -1.77
N PHE A 45 19.25 -7.44 -1.13
CA PHE A 45 19.44 -8.59 -0.24
C PHE A 45 19.79 -9.85 -1.05
N ARG A 46 20.92 -10.49 -0.71
CA ARG A 46 21.37 -11.73 -1.36
C ARG A 46 20.61 -12.96 -0.87
N ALA A 47 20.15 -12.91 0.39
CA ALA A 47 19.37 -13.96 1.02
C ALA A 47 18.44 -13.36 2.09
N ARG A 48 17.53 -14.19 2.61
CA ARG A 48 16.62 -13.85 3.72
C ARG A 48 16.71 -14.84 4.88
N ASP A 49 17.70 -15.73 4.86
CA ASP A 49 17.89 -16.65 5.96
C ASP A 49 18.36 -15.90 7.22
N PRO A 50 18.08 -16.44 8.42
CA PRO A 50 18.41 -15.77 9.67
C PRO A 50 19.91 -15.49 9.86
N ALA A 51 20.81 -16.28 9.29
CA ALA A 51 22.26 -16.08 9.45
C ALA A 51 22.72 -14.86 8.66
N TYR A 52 22.30 -14.75 7.39
CA TYR A 52 22.59 -13.58 6.58
C TYR A 52 21.99 -12.30 7.18
N LEU A 53 20.71 -12.31 7.54
CA LEU A 53 20.04 -11.14 8.11
C LEU A 53 20.68 -10.70 9.44
N ARG A 54 21.08 -11.64 10.30
CA ARG A 54 21.83 -11.34 11.52
C ARG A 54 23.16 -10.66 11.23
N SER A 55 23.87 -11.10 10.18
CA SER A 55 25.14 -10.48 9.78
C SER A 55 24.96 -9.02 9.34
N ILE A 56 23.89 -8.71 8.60
CA ILE A 56 23.55 -7.34 8.20
C ILE A 56 23.18 -6.49 9.42
N LYS A 57 22.34 -7.02 10.32
CA LYS A 57 21.97 -6.35 11.57
C LYS A 57 23.22 -6.02 12.41
N ALA A 58 24.12 -6.98 12.56
CA ALA A 58 25.37 -6.78 13.30
C ALA A 58 26.27 -5.72 12.64
N LEU A 59 26.35 -5.71 11.31
CA LEU A 59 27.09 -4.68 10.57
C LEU A 59 26.51 -3.29 10.82
N CYS A 60 25.19 -3.13 10.76
CA CYS A 60 24.52 -1.85 11.05
C CYS A 60 24.87 -1.36 12.46
N GLN A 61 24.81 -2.26 13.46
CA GLN A 61 25.18 -1.95 14.84
C GLN A 61 26.66 -1.56 14.98
N GLN A 62 27.57 -2.27 14.33
CA GLN A 62 29.01 -1.96 14.32
C GLN A 62 29.30 -0.61 13.68
N CYS A 63 28.51 -0.21 12.67
CA CYS A 63 28.61 1.10 12.04
C CYS A 63 27.89 2.20 12.83
N GLY A 64 27.20 1.89 13.94
CA GLY A 64 26.38 2.87 14.68
C GLY A 64 25.16 3.35 13.89
N LEU A 65 24.72 2.57 12.90
CA LEU A 65 23.60 2.92 12.01
C LEU A 65 22.34 2.16 12.45
N PRO A 66 21.40 2.77 13.18
CA PRO A 66 20.10 2.17 13.40
C PRO A 66 19.35 1.95 12.09
N ILE A 67 18.52 0.91 12.06
CA ILE A 67 17.60 0.64 10.96
C ILE A 67 16.34 1.48 11.19
N GLY A 68 16.00 2.38 10.27
CA GLY A 68 14.81 3.24 10.38
C GLY A 68 13.54 2.49 10.00
N PHE A 69 13.50 1.93 8.80
CA PHE A 69 12.41 1.07 8.35
C PHE A 69 12.86 -0.12 7.49
N LEU A 70 11.98 -1.13 7.45
CA LEU A 70 12.02 -2.18 6.43
C LEU A 70 10.80 -2.07 5.50
N GLY A 71 11.07 -1.84 4.22
CA GLY A 71 10.07 -1.77 3.17
C GLY A 71 9.73 -3.17 2.68
N VAL A 72 8.45 -3.54 2.77
CA VAL A 72 7.98 -4.90 2.48
C VAL A 72 6.80 -4.91 1.50
N GLY A 73 6.61 -6.03 0.83
CA GLY A 73 5.61 -6.24 -0.22
C GLY A 73 5.85 -5.44 -1.50
N ARG A 74 5.07 -5.80 -2.53
CA ARG A 74 5.00 -5.12 -3.84
C ARG A 74 3.66 -4.42 -4.06
N GLY A 75 2.93 -4.20 -2.96
CA GLY A 75 1.61 -3.57 -2.88
C GLY A 75 0.42 -4.43 -3.23
N PHE A 76 -0.78 -3.98 -2.90
CA PHE A 76 -2.01 -4.80 -2.94
C PHE A 76 -2.92 -4.50 -4.14
N VAL A 77 -2.61 -3.43 -4.87
CA VAL A 77 -3.34 -2.98 -6.06
C VAL A 77 -2.42 -3.10 -7.27
N GLY A 78 -2.92 -3.73 -8.34
CA GLY A 78 -2.22 -3.83 -9.62
C GLY A 78 -2.17 -2.48 -10.34
N VAL A 79 -1.43 -2.43 -11.43
CA VAL A 79 -1.39 -1.25 -12.31
C VAL A 79 -1.58 -1.72 -13.74
N GLU A 80 -2.53 -1.13 -14.44
CA GLU A 80 -2.74 -1.31 -15.87
C GLU A 80 -2.69 0.05 -16.58
N GLN A 81 -2.33 0.05 -17.86
CA GLN A 81 -2.38 1.24 -18.71
C GLN A 81 -3.77 1.34 -19.32
N ILE A 82 -4.56 2.33 -18.88
CA ILE A 82 -5.89 2.63 -19.39
C ILE A 82 -5.83 4.04 -19.98
N ASP A 83 -6.12 4.18 -21.27
CA ASP A 83 -6.05 5.46 -22.01
C ASP A 83 -4.73 6.22 -21.82
N GLY A 84 -3.61 5.48 -21.82
CA GLY A 84 -2.26 6.03 -21.67
C GLY A 84 -1.93 6.52 -20.25
N ARG A 85 -2.73 6.15 -19.26
CA ARG A 85 -2.50 6.49 -17.84
C ARG A 85 -2.39 5.21 -17.00
N PRO A 86 -1.44 5.15 -16.04
CA PRO A 86 -1.38 4.05 -15.09
C PRO A 86 -2.54 4.17 -14.09
N GLU A 87 -3.44 3.19 -14.11
CA GLU A 87 -4.59 3.11 -13.20
C GLU A 87 -4.50 1.86 -12.34
N GLY A 88 -4.93 2.00 -11.09
CA GLY A 88 -4.96 0.94 -10.10
C GLY A 88 -6.08 -0.03 -10.38
N VAL A 89 -5.74 -1.31 -10.56
CA VAL A 89 -6.71 -2.38 -10.82
C VAL A 89 -6.73 -3.40 -9.69
N ALA A 90 -7.88 -4.03 -9.48
CA ALA A 90 -8.01 -5.11 -8.52
C ALA A 90 -7.19 -6.32 -8.97
N LEU A 91 -6.38 -6.86 -8.07
CA LEU A 91 -5.65 -8.09 -8.34
C LEU A 91 -6.58 -9.31 -8.26
N PRO A 92 -6.27 -10.39 -9.02
CA PRO A 92 -6.84 -11.71 -8.77
C PRO A 92 -6.72 -12.09 -7.30
N GLN A 93 -7.70 -12.84 -6.80
CA GLN A 93 -7.73 -13.21 -5.38
C GLN A 93 -6.49 -14.00 -4.94
N ALA A 94 -5.99 -14.89 -5.80
CA ALA A 94 -4.77 -15.66 -5.56
C ALA A 94 -3.55 -14.74 -5.37
N ASP A 95 -3.32 -13.83 -6.31
CA ASP A 95 -2.21 -12.87 -6.27
C ASP A 95 -2.27 -11.99 -5.03
N ARG A 96 -3.46 -11.48 -4.70
CA ARG A 96 -3.64 -10.67 -3.48
C ARG A 96 -3.34 -11.47 -2.22
N ARG A 97 -3.76 -12.73 -2.12
CA ARG A 97 -3.42 -13.60 -0.98
C ARG A 97 -1.92 -13.84 -0.89
N GLN A 98 -1.26 -14.07 -2.03
CA GLN A 98 0.18 -14.23 -2.09
C GLN A 98 0.91 -12.98 -1.59
N ARG A 99 0.51 -11.79 -2.05
CA ARG A 99 1.10 -10.52 -1.60
C ARG A 99 0.87 -10.24 -0.11
N ILE A 100 -0.27 -10.67 0.44
CA ILE A 100 -0.52 -10.61 1.89
C ILE A 100 0.45 -11.53 2.64
N ALA A 101 0.67 -12.75 2.15
CA ALA A 101 1.60 -13.69 2.77
C ALA A 101 3.04 -13.14 2.76
N GLU A 102 3.49 -12.58 1.64
CA GLU A 102 4.80 -11.92 1.52
C GLU A 102 4.97 -10.75 2.49
N VAL A 103 3.90 -9.97 2.71
CA VAL A 103 3.93 -8.86 3.68
C VAL A 103 4.03 -9.38 5.11
N LYS A 104 3.32 -10.47 5.45
CA LYS A 104 3.41 -11.10 6.78
C LYS A 104 4.84 -11.59 7.06
N GLU A 105 5.43 -12.32 6.12
CA GLU A 105 6.84 -12.74 6.20
C GLU A 105 7.75 -11.51 6.35
N GLY A 106 7.53 -10.46 5.55
CA GLY A 106 8.31 -9.23 5.65
C GLY A 106 8.22 -8.54 7.02
N ILE A 107 7.05 -8.55 7.66
CA ILE A 107 6.85 -8.01 9.01
C ILE A 107 7.65 -8.82 10.03
N ASP A 108 7.62 -10.14 9.95
CA ASP A 108 8.40 -11.01 10.84
C ASP A 108 9.91 -10.76 10.69
N LEU A 109 10.38 -10.58 9.45
CA LEU A 109 11.77 -10.23 9.16
C LEU A 109 12.13 -8.81 9.64
N ALA A 110 11.22 -7.84 9.56
CA ALA A 110 11.41 -6.50 10.10
C ALA A 110 11.62 -6.55 11.62
N ALA A 111 10.78 -7.31 12.32
CA ALA A 111 10.88 -7.53 13.76
C ALA A 111 12.22 -8.19 14.12
N PHE A 112 12.63 -9.24 13.38
CA PHE A 112 13.91 -9.90 13.57
C PHE A 112 15.10 -8.93 13.39
N MET A 113 15.06 -8.11 12.34
CA MET A 113 16.08 -7.10 12.04
C MET A 113 16.09 -5.96 13.06
N GLY A 114 15.02 -5.78 13.84
CA GLY A 114 14.87 -4.70 14.81
C GLY A 114 14.48 -3.37 14.17
N ALA A 115 13.83 -3.40 13.00
CA ALA A 115 13.31 -2.20 12.37
C ALA A 115 12.04 -1.74 13.13
N PRO A 116 11.99 -0.50 13.64
CA PRO A 116 10.84 0.00 14.40
C PRO A 116 9.63 0.32 13.50
N LEU A 117 9.85 0.48 12.19
CA LEU A 117 8.81 0.83 11.22
C LEU A 117 8.82 -0.15 10.04
N VAL A 118 7.63 -0.55 9.62
CA VAL A 118 7.41 -1.31 8.38
C VAL A 118 6.76 -0.39 7.36
N ARG A 119 7.40 -0.25 6.19
CA ARG A 119 6.84 0.53 5.09
C ARG A 119 6.15 -0.39 4.09
N LEU A 120 4.88 -0.12 3.81
CA LEU A 120 4.07 -0.82 2.82
C LEU A 120 3.69 0.12 1.69
N PHE A 121 3.75 -0.39 0.46
CA PHE A 121 3.21 0.33 -0.71
C PHE A 121 1.77 -0.11 -0.97
N GLY A 122 0.86 0.83 -1.24
CA GLY A 122 -0.52 0.50 -1.59
C GLY A 122 -0.65 -0.17 -2.97
N GLY A 123 0.21 0.21 -3.92
CA GLY A 123 0.14 -0.20 -5.32
C GLY A 123 -0.42 0.92 -6.20
N GLY A 124 -1.14 0.55 -7.25
CA GLY A 124 -1.73 1.50 -8.20
C GLY A 124 -2.70 2.50 -7.56
N ARG A 125 -2.68 3.73 -8.07
CA ARG A 125 -3.62 4.78 -7.66
C ARG A 125 -5.02 4.44 -8.20
N PRO A 126 -6.08 4.47 -7.39
CA PRO A 126 -7.44 4.20 -7.88
C PRO A 126 -7.82 5.15 -9.03
N PRO A 127 -8.70 4.72 -9.94
CA PRO A 127 -9.24 5.59 -10.98
C PRO A 127 -10.01 6.77 -10.35
N PRO A 128 -10.11 7.91 -11.06
CA PRO A 128 -10.97 8.99 -10.62
C PRO A 128 -12.42 8.50 -10.51
N PRO A 129 -13.22 9.04 -9.57
CA PRO A 129 -14.63 8.68 -9.47
C PRO A 129 -15.37 9.02 -10.76
N PRO A 130 -16.43 8.27 -11.12
CA PRO A 130 -17.23 8.60 -12.29
C PRO A 130 -17.84 10.00 -12.13
N PRO A 131 -18.03 10.75 -13.24
CA PRO A 131 -18.67 12.05 -13.17
C PRO A 131 -20.08 11.90 -12.56
N PRO A 132 -20.58 12.91 -11.82
CA PRO A 132 -21.92 12.87 -11.27
C PRO A 132 -22.91 12.60 -12.39
N ARG A 133 -23.80 11.62 -12.18
CA ARG A 133 -24.89 11.35 -13.13
C ARG A 133 -25.63 12.66 -13.32
N ARG A 134 -25.66 13.20 -14.54
CA ARG A 134 -26.57 14.29 -14.87
C ARG A 134 -27.97 13.78 -14.51
N GLY A 135 -28.52 14.28 -13.41
CA GLY A 135 -29.88 13.97 -13.04
C GLY A 135 -30.74 14.30 -14.26
N GLY A 136 -31.42 13.28 -14.79
CA GLY A 136 -32.47 13.51 -15.78
C GLY A 136 -33.37 14.59 -15.21
N GLY A 137 -33.54 15.68 -15.95
CA GLY A 137 -34.36 16.81 -15.53
C GLY A 137 -35.71 16.28 -15.09
N GLY A 138 -35.90 16.17 -13.78
CA GLY A 138 -37.19 15.93 -13.18
C GLY A 138 -38.01 17.15 -13.50
N HIS A 139 -38.83 17.03 -14.53
CA HIS A 139 -39.94 17.92 -14.79
C HIS A 139 -40.80 17.91 -13.53
N TRP A 140 -40.60 18.90 -12.65
CA TRP A 140 -41.52 19.22 -11.58
C TRP A 140 -42.77 19.81 -12.23
N GLY A 141 -43.60 18.92 -12.77
CA GLY A 141 -44.97 19.23 -13.16
C GLY A 141 -45.76 19.48 -11.87
N GLY A 142 -46.04 20.75 -11.59
CA GLY A 142 -46.98 21.13 -10.56
C GLY A 142 -48.34 20.50 -10.83
N ARG A 143 -48.87 19.79 -9.84
CA ARG A 143 -50.31 19.59 -9.68
C ARG A 143 -50.71 20.15 -8.33
N GLU A 144 -51.17 21.39 -8.38
CA GLU A 144 -52.20 21.86 -7.47
C GLU A 144 -53.42 20.95 -7.59
N GLY A 145 -54.00 20.58 -6.45
CA GLY A 145 -55.18 19.73 -6.38
C GLY A 145 -55.50 19.44 -4.92
N GLY A 146 -56.11 20.41 -4.24
CA GLY A 146 -56.65 20.23 -2.90
C GLY A 146 -57.79 19.20 -2.88
N GLY A 147 -58.02 18.59 -1.72
CA GLY A 147 -59.10 17.63 -1.52
C GLY A 147 -59.08 17.07 -0.10
N ASP A 148 -60.06 17.48 0.68
CA ASP A 148 -60.16 17.41 2.14
C ASP A 148 -60.50 16.01 2.71
N ALA A 149 -59.95 15.77 3.90
CA ALA A 149 -60.39 15.02 5.09
C ALA A 149 -61.30 13.76 5.07
N ARG A 150 -60.93 12.89 6.04
CA ARG A 150 -61.72 12.00 6.93
C ARG A 150 -61.85 10.52 6.56
N GLY A 151 -61.39 9.68 7.49
CA GLY A 151 -62.19 8.55 7.97
C GLY A 151 -61.42 7.29 8.40
N GLN A 152 -61.34 7.08 9.73
CA GLN A 152 -61.53 5.80 10.44
C GLN A 152 -60.56 4.65 10.11
N GLY A 153 -59.73 4.12 11.01
CA GLY A 153 -60.06 3.46 12.28
C GLY A 153 -59.79 1.95 12.13
N GLY A 154 -58.99 1.31 13.00
CA GLY A 154 -58.82 -0.15 12.95
C GLY A 154 -57.54 -0.76 13.55
N VAL A 155 -57.53 -0.86 14.87
CA VAL A 155 -56.97 -1.90 15.77
C VAL A 155 -56.20 -3.11 15.17
N GLY A 156 -55.00 -3.37 15.70
CA GLY A 156 -54.63 -4.66 16.33
C GLY A 156 -53.99 -5.79 15.50
N GLY A 157 -52.81 -6.24 15.91
CA GLY A 157 -52.25 -7.55 15.51
C GLY A 157 -50.78 -7.72 15.92
N GLY A 158 -50.53 -8.51 16.97
CA GLY A 158 -49.26 -8.61 17.71
C GLY A 158 -48.08 -9.37 17.04
N PRO A 159 -46.97 -9.56 17.78
CA PRO A 159 -45.73 -10.11 17.26
C PRO A 159 -45.79 -11.65 17.08
N PRO A 160 -45.01 -12.22 16.14
CA PRO A 160 -44.94 -13.66 15.93
C PRO A 160 -44.20 -14.38 17.07
N PRO A 161 -44.59 -15.62 17.42
CA PRO A 161 -43.95 -16.39 18.47
C PRO A 161 -42.62 -16.98 17.99
N GLY A 162 -41.62 -16.97 18.88
CA GLY A 162 -40.44 -17.80 18.77
C GLY A 162 -40.75 -19.27 19.02
N GLY A 163 -39.96 -20.15 18.42
CA GLY A 163 -40.04 -21.59 18.63
C GLY A 163 -38.79 -22.30 18.13
N LEU A 164 -37.96 -22.67 19.10
CA LEU A 164 -36.96 -23.75 19.18
C LEU A 164 -35.84 -23.82 18.14
#